data_AF-A0ABC8TNG0-F1
#
_entry.id   AF-A0ABC8TNG0-F1
#
_cell.length_a   1.000
_cell.length_b   1.000
_cell.length_c   1.000
_cell.angle_alpha   90.00
_cell.angle_beta   90.00
_cell.angle_gamma   90.00
#
_symmetry.space_group_name_H-M   'P 1'
#
loop_
_entity.id
_entity.type
_entity.pdbx_description
1 polymer ?
#
loop_
_entity_poly.entity_id
_entity_poly.type
_entity_poly.pdbx_seq_one_letter_code
_entity_poly.pdbx_strand_id
1 'polypeptide(L)'
;MALGAFAAGWIEVLCWILTGERQTAVIRSKYVQVLLNQDMSFFDSYGNNGDIVSQVLSDVLIIQSALSEKVGNYIHNMSTFFSGLVIGFASCWQIALITLATGPFILAGGGMSNIFLHRLADSIQDAYAEAASTAEQALSCIRTVYAFTNDTLAKYSYATSLQATLRYGILISLVQGLGLGFTYGLAIFSCALQLWVGRFLVSRGKASGGEIIVALFAIILSGL
;
A
#
# COMPACT_ATOMS: atom_id res chain seq x y z
N MET A 1 4.07 30.37 9.61
CA MET A 1 4.48 29.09 9.00
C MET A 1 3.30 28.23 8.55
N ALA A 2 2.25 28.05 9.37
CA ALA A 2 1.08 27.21 9.01
C ALA A 2 0.36 27.59 7.70
N LEU A 3 0.08 28.88 7.47
CA LEU A 3 -0.52 29.36 6.21
C LEU A 3 0.35 29.08 4.98
N GLY A 4 1.67 29.19 5.12
CA GLY A 4 2.61 28.90 4.04
C GLY A 4 2.67 27.41 3.69
N ALA A 5 2.69 26.54 4.70
CA ALA A 5 2.65 25.10 4.51
C ALA A 5 1.32 24.64 3.87
N PHE A 6 0.20 25.22 4.30
CA PHE A 6 -1.11 24.95 3.71
C PHE A 6 -1.16 25.36 2.23
N ALA A 7 -0.72 26.57 1.90
CA ALA A 7 -0.69 27.05 0.52
C ALA A 7 0.24 26.20 -0.35
N ALA A 8 1.44 25.87 0.13
CA ALA A 8 2.40 25.06 -0.60
C ALA A 8 1.88 23.64 -0.89
N GLY A 9 1.35 22.95 0.13
CA GLY A 9 0.79 21.61 -0.03
C GLY A 9 -0.43 21.61 -0.95
N TRP A 10 -1.28 22.63 -0.85
CA TRP A 10 -2.43 22.78 -1.76
C TRP A 10 -1.98 22.96 -3.22
N ILE A 11 -0.97 23.80 -3.46
CA ILE A 11 -0.42 24.03 -4.81
C ILE A 11 0.24 22.76 -5.35
N GLU A 12 1.02 22.05 -4.53
CA GLU A 12 1.67 20.79 -4.89
C GLU A 12 0.65 19.76 -5.37
N VAL A 13 -0.38 19.50 -4.55
CA VAL A 13 -1.42 18.52 -4.86
C VAL A 13 -2.24 18.95 -6.08
N LEU A 14 -2.63 20.23 -6.18
CA LEU A 14 -3.35 20.74 -7.35
C LEU A 14 -2.53 20.59 -8.63
N CYS A 15 -1.24 20.91 -8.60
CA CYS A 15 -0.37 20.84 -9.77
C CYS A 15 -0.25 19.39 -10.27
N TRP A 16 -0.07 18.43 -9.36
CA TRP A 16 -0.01 17.00 -9.70
C TRP A 16 -1.34 16.48 -10.27
N ILE A 17 -2.47 16.82 -9.64
CA ILE A 17 -3.79 16.41 -10.13
C ILE A 17 -4.06 17.00 -11.52
N LEU A 18 -3.85 18.31 -11.71
CA LEU A 18 -4.07 18.98 -13.00
C LEU A 18 -3.18 18.40 -14.09
N THR A 19 -1.94 18.06 -13.77
CA THR A 19 -1.01 17.45 -14.73
C THR A 19 -1.44 16.03 -15.09
N GLY A 20 -1.82 15.22 -14.10
CA GLY A 20 -2.32 13.86 -14.32
C GLY A 20 -3.61 13.83 -15.16
N GLU A 21 -4.57 14.71 -14.87
CA GLU A 21 -5.81 14.85 -15.64
C GLU A 21 -5.53 15.22 -17.10
N ARG A 22 -4.65 16.21 -17.33
CA ARG A 22 -4.28 16.64 -18.69
C ARG A 22 -3.63 15.51 -19.49
N GLN A 23 -2.68 14.78 -18.88
CA GLN A 23 -2.03 13.67 -19.57
C GLN A 23 -3.02 12.54 -19.88
N THR A 24 -3.91 12.24 -18.94
CA THR A 24 -4.93 11.19 -19.13
C THR A 24 -5.92 11.57 -20.23
N ALA A 25 -6.35 12.83 -20.32
CA ALA A 25 -7.23 13.31 -21.38
C ALA A 25 -6.58 13.17 -22.78
N VAL A 26 -5.28 13.41 -22.89
CA VAL A 26 -4.51 13.20 -24.14
C VAL A 26 -4.41 11.71 -24.48
N ILE A 27 -4.16 10.84 -23.50
CA ILE A 27 -4.10 9.39 -23.71
C ILE A 27 -5.46 8.87 -24.17
N ARG A 28 -6.55 9.27 -23.50
CA ARG A 28 -7.92 8.85 -23.84
C ARG A 28 -8.33 9.30 -25.23
N SER A 29 -8.01 10.54 -25.61
CA SER A 29 -8.34 11.05 -26.96
C SER A 29 -7.54 10.35 -28.06
N LYS A 30 -6.23 10.15 -27.89
CA LYS A 30 -5.41 9.36 -28.82
C LYS A 30 -5.88 7.91 -28.93
N TYR A 31 -6.25 7.29 -27.81
CA TYR A 31 -6.74 5.92 -27.79
C TYR A 31 -8.02 5.78 -28.64
N VAL A 32 -9.02 6.65 -28.42
CA VAL A 32 -10.26 6.64 -29.23
C VAL A 32 -9.95 6.87 -30.71
N GLN A 33 -9.04 7.79 -31.03
CA GLN A 33 -8.63 8.04 -32.41
C GLN A 33 -7.97 6.82 -33.06
N VAL A 34 -7.10 6.10 -32.34
CA VAL A 34 -6.47 4.87 -32.83
C VAL A 34 -7.50 3.75 -33.00
N LEU A 35 -8.42 3.61 -32.03
CA LEU A 35 -9.46 2.59 -32.06
C LEU A 35 -10.41 2.77 -33.26
N LEU A 36 -10.79 4.01 -33.57
CA LEU A 36 -11.65 4.31 -34.73
C LEU A 36 -10.97 4.08 -36.09
N ASN A 37 -9.64 4.01 -36.14
CA ASN A 37 -8.86 3.74 -37.35
C ASN A 37 -8.47 2.26 -37.50
N GLN A 38 -8.95 1.36 -36.63
CA GLN A 38 -8.67 -0.08 -36.73
C GLN A 38 -9.56 -0.78 -37.76
N ASP A 39 -9.01 -1.81 -38.39
CA ASP A 39 -9.70 -2.61 -39.41
C ASP A 39 -10.88 -3.41 -38.82
N MET A 40 -11.87 -3.72 -39.66
CA MET A 40 -13.05 -4.47 -39.26
C MET A 40 -12.73 -5.87 -38.74
N SER A 41 -11.60 -6.48 -39.14
CA SER A 41 -11.15 -7.77 -38.60
C SER A 41 -10.73 -7.68 -37.13
N PHE A 42 -10.26 -6.52 -36.67
CA PHE A 42 -10.00 -6.28 -35.25
C PHE A 42 -11.32 -6.32 -34.48
N PHE A 43 -12.35 -5.62 -34.95
CA PHE A 43 -13.67 -5.65 -34.33
C PHE A 43 -14.40 -7.00 -34.46
N ASP A 44 -14.09 -7.82 -35.46
CA ASP A 44 -14.68 -9.17 -35.57
C ASP A 44 -14.00 -10.17 -34.61
N SER A 45 -12.67 -10.05 -34.44
CA SER A 45 -11.92 -10.90 -33.50
C SER A 45 -12.07 -10.47 -32.03
N TYR A 46 -12.31 -9.18 -31.77
CA TYR A 46 -12.31 -8.59 -30.44
C TYR A 46 -13.64 -7.91 -30.05
N GLY A 47 -14.44 -7.44 -31.02
CA GLY A 47 -15.59 -6.56 -30.81
C GLY A 47 -16.91 -7.24 -30.42
N ASN A 48 -16.97 -8.57 -30.31
CA ASN A 48 -18.14 -9.23 -29.69
C ASN A 48 -18.24 -8.92 -28.18
N ASN A 49 -17.19 -8.34 -27.59
CA ASN A 49 -17.10 -8.03 -26.17
C ASN A 49 -16.90 -6.51 -25.99
N GLY A 50 -17.93 -5.79 -25.55
CA GLY A 50 -17.79 -4.41 -25.04
C GLY A 50 -16.80 -4.27 -23.87
N ASP A 51 -16.27 -5.40 -23.41
CA ASP A 51 -15.30 -5.60 -22.36
C ASP A 51 -13.94 -4.92 -22.63
N ILE A 52 -13.48 -4.84 -23.88
CA ILE A 52 -12.14 -4.30 -24.20
C ILE A 52 -12.12 -2.79 -24.07
N VAL A 53 -13.21 -2.13 -24.46
CA VAL A 53 -13.36 -0.69 -24.29
C VAL A 53 -13.44 -0.35 -22.80
N SER A 54 -14.20 -1.10 -22.01
CA SER A 54 -14.25 -0.90 -20.55
C SER A 54 -12.93 -1.22 -19.87
N GLN A 55 -12.21 -2.25 -20.30
CA GLN A 55 -10.92 -2.65 -19.75
C GLN A 55 -9.87 -1.56 -20.01
N VAL A 56 -9.78 -1.03 -21.23
CA VAL A 56 -8.83 0.05 -21.51
C VAL A 56 -9.22 1.35 -20.79
N LEU A 57 -10.51 1.66 -20.66
CA LEU A 57 -10.95 2.80 -19.85
C LEU A 57 -10.54 2.63 -18.38
N SER A 58 -10.64 1.40 -17.84
CA SER A 58 -10.16 1.06 -16.50
C SER A 58 -8.65 1.23 -16.38
N ASP A 59 -7.87 0.73 -17.33
CA ASP A 59 -6.41 0.85 -17.34
C ASP A 59 -5.96 2.31 -17.41
N VAL A 60 -6.64 3.14 -18.21
CA VAL A 60 -6.38 4.58 -18.29
C VAL A 60 -6.66 5.28 -16.96
N LEU A 61 -7.69 4.87 -16.20
CA LEU A 61 -7.95 5.41 -14.86
C LEU A 61 -6.88 4.98 -13.85
N ILE A 62 -6.36 3.76 -13.95
CA ILE A 62 -5.25 3.29 -13.11
C ILE A 62 -3.99 4.12 -13.41
N ILE A 63 -3.67 4.36 -14.68
CA ILE A 63 -2.56 5.23 -15.09
C ILE A 63 -2.74 6.64 -14.57
N GLN A 64 -3.96 7.19 -14.66
CA GLN A 64 -4.28 8.52 -14.14
C GLN A 64 -3.99 8.61 -12.64
N SER A 65 -4.54 7.69 -11.84
CA SER A 65 -4.34 7.67 -10.38
C SER A 65 -2.86 7.49 -10.01
N ALA A 66 -2.11 6.71 -10.79
CA ALA A 66 -0.68 6.57 -10.62
C ALA A 66 0.05 7.90 -10.87
N LEU A 67 -0.27 8.60 -11.96
CA LEU A 67 0.39 9.85 -12.34
C LEU A 67 0.02 11.03 -11.43
N SER A 68 -1.25 11.13 -11.03
CA SER A 68 -1.77 12.28 -10.29
C SER A 68 -1.46 12.23 -8.80
N GLU A 69 -1.46 11.04 -8.19
CA GLU A 69 -1.38 10.91 -6.74
C GLU A 69 -0.11 10.19 -6.30
N LYS A 70 0.17 9.01 -6.87
CA LYS A 70 1.30 8.18 -6.42
C LYS A 70 2.66 8.81 -6.73
N VAL A 71 2.84 9.38 -7.93
CA VAL A 71 4.12 10.00 -8.30
C VAL A 71 4.41 11.23 -7.45
N GLY A 72 3.40 12.07 -7.20
CA GLY A 72 3.53 13.24 -6.34
C GLY A 72 3.94 12.85 -4.91
N ASN A 73 3.20 11.91 -4.32
CA ASN A 73 3.53 11.38 -2.99
C ASN A 73 4.91 10.74 -2.93
N TYR A 74 5.34 10.04 -3.98
CA TYR A 74 6.67 9.43 -4.05
C TYR A 74 7.78 10.48 -4.02
N ILE A 75 7.67 11.52 -4.84
CA ILE A 75 8.66 12.61 -4.89
C ILE A 75 8.67 13.39 -3.58
N HIS A 76 7.48 13.67 -3.02
CA HIS A 76 7.33 14.31 -1.72
C HIS A 76 8.05 13.51 -0.64
N ASN A 77 7.78 12.21 -0.54
CA ASN A 77 8.40 11.33 0.45
C ASN A 77 9.92 11.23 0.26
N MET A 78 10.42 11.14 -0.97
CA MET A 78 11.86 11.19 -1.23
C MET A 78 12.48 12.52 -0.76
N SER A 79 11.85 13.65 -1.06
CA SER A 79 12.33 14.97 -0.66
C SER A 79 12.39 15.12 0.86
N THR A 80 11.34 14.67 1.55
CA THR A 80 11.26 14.69 3.02
C THR A 80 12.30 13.75 3.64
N PHE A 81 12.53 12.58 3.04
CA PHE A 81 13.59 11.66 3.46
C PHE A 81 14.99 12.29 3.41
N PHE A 82 15.36 12.87 2.27
CA PHE A 82 16.66 13.54 2.12
C PHE A 82 16.79 14.76 3.03
N SER A 83 15.75 15.57 3.14
CA SER A 83 15.76 16.76 4.01
C SER A 83 15.92 16.37 5.48
N GLY A 84 15.21 15.35 5.95
CA GLY A 84 15.32 14.86 7.33
C GLY A 84 16.69 14.27 7.65
N LEU A 85 17.30 13.53 6.71
CA LEU A 85 18.68 13.05 6.85
C LEU A 85 19.67 14.22 6.98
N VAL A 86 19.59 15.21 6.09
CA VAL A 86 20.49 16.37 6.11
C VAL A 86 20.35 17.15 7.42
N ILE A 87 19.12 17.41 7.88
CA ILE A 87 18.86 18.10 9.15
C ILE A 87 19.37 17.28 10.34
N GLY A 88 19.13 15.96 10.35
CA GLY A 88 19.60 15.05 11.39
C GLY A 88 21.13 15.04 11.51
N PHE A 89 21.85 14.93 10.39
CA PHE A 89 23.31 14.99 10.36
C PHE A 89 23.86 16.36 10.76
N ALA A 90 23.19 17.45 10.37
CA ALA A 90 23.59 18.81 10.70
C ALA A 90 23.44 19.12 12.20
N SER A 91 22.40 18.61 12.87
CA SER A 91 22.19 18.85 14.30
C SER A 91 23.10 17.99 15.19
N CYS A 92 23.11 16.65 15.00
CA CYS A 92 23.84 15.75 15.87
C CYS A 92 24.23 14.46 15.14
N TRP A 93 25.44 14.42 14.58
CA TRP A 93 25.92 13.25 13.82
C TRP A 93 25.90 11.93 14.61
N GLN A 94 26.10 11.97 15.94
CA GLN A 94 26.11 10.77 16.79
C GLN A 94 24.72 10.15 16.94
N ILE A 95 23.68 10.97 17.10
CA ILE A 95 22.29 10.49 17.19
C ILE A 95 21.81 10.07 15.80
N ALA A 96 22.13 10.83 14.77
CA ALA A 96 21.79 10.49 13.38
C ALA A 96 22.33 9.10 12.96
N LEU A 97 23.56 8.76 13.33
CA LEU A 97 24.13 7.43 13.07
C LEU A 97 23.40 6.30 13.81
N ILE A 98 22.99 6.53 15.06
CA ILE A 98 22.23 5.53 15.82
C ILE A 98 20.87 5.32 15.17
N THR A 99 20.20 6.39 14.76
CA THR A 99 18.90 6.29 14.09
C THR A 99 19.02 5.60 12.73
N LEU A 100 20.06 5.91 11.96
CA LEU A 100 20.37 5.24 10.70
C LEU A 100 20.66 3.75 10.91
N ALA A 101 21.27 3.36 12.02
CA ALA A 101 21.52 1.95 12.35
C ALA A 101 20.25 1.21 12.81
N THR A 102 19.34 1.87 13.53
CA THR A 102 18.06 1.28 13.95
C THR A 102 17.06 1.17 12.80
N GLY A 103 17.16 2.02 11.80
CA GLY A 103 16.29 2.03 10.63
C GLY A 103 16.19 0.72 9.85
N PRO A 104 17.30 0.14 9.35
CA PRO A 104 17.27 -1.14 8.64
C PRO A 104 16.78 -2.29 9.54
N PHE A 105 16.93 -2.21 10.86
CA PHE A 105 16.41 -3.22 11.77
C PHE A 105 14.88 -3.20 11.83
N ILE A 106 14.28 -2.00 11.90
CA ILE A 106 12.82 -1.82 11.85
C ILE A 106 12.29 -2.22 10.47
N LEU A 107 12.96 -1.78 9.40
CA LEU A 107 12.60 -2.12 8.02
C LEU A 107 12.70 -3.63 7.75
N ALA A 108 13.71 -4.31 8.30
CA ALA A 108 13.83 -5.76 8.16
C ALA A 108 12.71 -6.49 8.90
N GLY A 109 12.37 -6.05 10.13
CA GLY A 109 11.25 -6.60 10.90
C GLY A 109 9.90 -6.41 10.21
N GLY A 110 9.63 -5.20 9.71
CA GLY A 110 8.42 -4.88 8.98
C GLY A 110 8.36 -5.47 7.57
N GLY A 111 9.49 -5.54 6.88
CA GLY A 111 9.59 -6.17 5.57
C GLY A 111 9.32 -7.67 5.67
N MET A 112 9.86 -8.33 6.68
CA MET A 112 9.59 -9.74 6.95
C MET A 112 8.10 -9.98 7.22
N SER A 113 7.48 -9.19 8.11
CA SER A 113 6.05 -9.34 8.40
C SER A 113 5.17 -9.04 7.18
N ASN A 114 5.53 -8.05 6.35
CA ASN A 114 4.82 -7.76 5.10
C ASN A 114 4.93 -8.89 4.07
N ILE A 115 6.10 -9.51 3.92
CA ILE A 115 6.26 -10.67 3.01
C ILE A 115 5.41 -11.84 3.50
N PHE A 116 5.40 -12.11 4.81
CA PHE A 116 4.53 -13.13 5.39
C PHE A 116 3.05 -12.80 5.18
N LEU A 117 2.65 -11.55 5.39
CA LEU A 117 1.29 -11.06 5.13
C LEU A 117 0.87 -11.26 3.69
N HIS A 118 1.71 -10.87 2.72
CA HIS A 118 1.42 -11.04 1.30
C HIS A 118 1.24 -12.51 0.94
N ARG A 119 2.14 -13.39 1.41
CA ARG A 119 2.02 -14.84 1.16
C ARG A 119 0.74 -15.42 1.76
N LEU A 120 0.35 -14.99 2.96
CA LEU A 120 -0.91 -15.42 3.57
C LEU A 120 -2.11 -14.85 2.80
N ALA A 121 -2.03 -13.60 2.32
CA ALA A 121 -3.11 -12.96 1.57
C ALA A 121 -3.37 -13.71 0.24
N ASP A 122 -2.30 -14.09 -0.47
CA ASP A 122 -2.40 -14.91 -1.67
C ASP A 122 -3.08 -16.25 -1.37
N SER A 123 -2.66 -16.94 -0.29
CA SER A 123 -3.28 -18.22 0.10
C SER A 123 -4.77 -18.10 0.49
N ILE A 124 -5.15 -16.97 1.07
CA ILE A 124 -6.55 -16.66 1.39
C ILE A 124 -7.34 -16.44 0.10
N GLN A 125 -6.78 -15.67 -0.83
CA GLN A 125 -7.41 -15.40 -2.11
C GLN A 125 -7.63 -16.69 -2.92
N ASP A 126 -6.66 -17.62 -2.91
CA ASP A 126 -6.80 -18.94 -3.53
C ASP A 126 -7.94 -19.75 -2.87
N ALA A 127 -8.00 -19.78 -1.54
CA ALA A 127 -9.08 -20.45 -0.81
C ALA A 127 -10.46 -19.80 -1.06
N TYR A 128 -10.51 -18.47 -1.21
CA TYR A 128 -11.72 -17.75 -1.61
C TYR A 128 -12.14 -18.11 -3.04
N ALA A 129 -11.20 -18.23 -3.98
CA ALA A 129 -11.47 -18.61 -5.35
C ALA A 129 -12.04 -20.04 -5.47
N GLU A 130 -11.53 -20.98 -4.66
CA GLU A 130 -12.04 -22.35 -4.60
C GLU A 130 -13.46 -22.42 -4.00
N ALA A 131 -13.74 -21.64 -2.95
CA ALA A 131 -15.08 -21.53 -2.39
C ALA A 131 -16.06 -20.87 -3.39
N ALA A 132 -15.63 -19.84 -4.12
CA ALA A 132 -16.41 -19.16 -5.14
C ALA A 132 -16.74 -20.10 -6.31
N SER A 133 -15.78 -20.88 -6.81
CA SER A 133 -16.01 -21.83 -7.90
C SER A 133 -16.99 -22.93 -7.52
N THR A 134 -16.93 -23.42 -6.27
CA THR A 134 -17.90 -24.39 -5.74
C THR A 134 -19.31 -23.79 -5.69
N ALA A 135 -19.43 -22.53 -5.28
CA ALA A 135 -20.70 -21.81 -5.26
C ALA A 135 -21.25 -21.57 -6.68
N GLU A 136 -20.39 -21.18 -7.63
CA GLU A 136 -20.75 -21.02 -9.04
C GLU A 136 -21.26 -22.32 -9.65
N GLN A 137 -20.60 -23.45 -9.37
CA GLN A 137 -21.06 -24.77 -9.83
C GLN A 137 -22.43 -25.13 -9.25
N ALA A 138 -22.66 -24.86 -7.96
CA ALA A 138 -23.94 -25.09 -7.32
C ALA A 138 -25.06 -24.21 -7.92
N LEU A 139 -24.77 -22.93 -8.20
CA LEU A 139 -25.69 -21.99 -8.84
C LEU A 139 -25.96 -22.34 -10.31
N SER A 140 -24.94 -22.76 -11.06
CA SER A 140 -25.09 -23.20 -12.45
C SER A 140 -25.98 -24.44 -12.55
N CYS A 141 -25.95 -25.30 -11.53
CA CYS A 141 -26.73 -26.53 -11.44
C CYS A 141 -27.99 -26.39 -10.54
N ILE A 142 -28.50 -25.17 -10.33
CA ILE A 142 -29.62 -24.89 -9.40
C ILE A 142 -30.87 -25.72 -9.74
N ARG A 143 -31.15 -25.94 -11.04
CA ARG A 143 -32.32 -26.68 -11.51
C ARG A 143 -32.22 -28.18 -11.18
N THR A 144 -31.01 -28.74 -11.22
CA THR A 144 -30.71 -30.11 -10.80
C THR A 144 -30.73 -30.27 -9.27
N VAL A 145 -30.22 -29.29 -8.51
CA VAL A 145 -30.26 -29.33 -7.03
C VAL A 145 -31.71 -29.30 -6.52
N TYR A 146 -32.56 -28.48 -7.13
CA TYR A 146 -34.00 -28.44 -6.82
C TYR A 146 -34.73 -29.73 -7.22
N ALA A 147 -34.37 -30.34 -8.35
CA ALA A 147 -34.99 -31.57 -8.84
C ALA A 147 -34.68 -32.80 -7.96
N PHE A 148 -33.51 -32.84 -7.31
CA PHE A 148 -33.09 -33.94 -6.44
C PHE A 148 -33.37 -33.72 -4.95
N THR A 149 -34.06 -32.63 -4.55
CA THR A 149 -34.36 -32.28 -3.14
C THR A 149 -33.13 -32.36 -2.24
N ASN A 150 -31.94 -31.99 -2.74
CA ASN A 150 -30.66 -32.19 -2.03
C ASN A 150 -30.05 -30.86 -1.53
N ASP A 151 -30.91 -29.98 -1.05
CA ASP A 151 -30.56 -28.62 -0.58
C ASP A 151 -29.67 -28.66 0.69
N THR A 152 -29.81 -29.70 1.51
CA THR A 152 -29.03 -29.89 2.75
C THR A 152 -27.56 -30.22 2.47
N LEU A 153 -27.28 -31.04 1.45
CA LEU A 153 -25.93 -31.45 1.09
C LEU A 153 -25.15 -30.31 0.42
N ALA A 154 -25.82 -29.51 -0.41
CA ALA A 154 -25.25 -28.29 -1.00
C ALA A 154 -24.92 -27.23 0.07
N LYS A 155 -25.82 -27.00 1.04
CA LYS A 155 -25.57 -26.11 2.18
C LYS A 155 -24.43 -26.58 3.06
N TYR A 156 -24.32 -27.88 3.31
CA TYR A 156 -23.22 -28.45 4.09
C TYR A 156 -21.86 -28.26 3.39
N SER A 157 -21.79 -28.54 2.09
CA SER A 157 -20.58 -28.34 1.29
C SER A 157 -20.14 -26.87 1.27
N TYR A 158 -21.07 -25.93 1.10
CA TYR A 158 -20.77 -24.50 1.16
C TYR A 158 -20.30 -24.07 2.57
N ALA A 159 -20.95 -24.55 3.63
CA ALA A 159 -20.55 -24.27 5.00
C ALA A 159 -19.14 -24.81 5.32
N THR A 160 -18.77 -25.98 4.81
CA THR A 160 -17.42 -26.53 4.99
C THR A 160 -16.35 -25.72 4.26
N SER A 161 -16.60 -25.26 3.03
CA SER A 161 -15.67 -24.38 2.29
C SER A 161 -15.53 -23.03 3.00
N LEU A 162 -16.63 -22.45 3.48
CA LEU A 162 -16.60 -21.18 4.21
C LEU A 162 -15.85 -21.27 5.55
N GLN A 163 -15.94 -22.42 6.23
CA GLN A 163 -15.24 -22.63 7.50
C GLN A 163 -13.72 -22.71 7.31
N ALA A 164 -13.24 -23.25 6.18
CA ALA A 164 -11.83 -23.20 5.82
C ALA A 164 -11.37 -21.75 5.61
N THR A 165 -12.13 -20.96 4.84
CA THR A 165 -11.85 -19.54 4.60
C THR A 165 -11.81 -18.71 5.88
N LEU A 166 -12.76 -18.92 6.79
CA LEU A 166 -12.78 -18.23 8.09
C LEU A 166 -11.54 -18.53 8.94
N ARG A 167 -11.05 -19.77 8.94
CA ARG A 167 -9.81 -20.12 9.67
C ARG A 167 -8.59 -19.40 9.12
N TYR A 168 -8.45 -19.31 7.80
CA TYR A 168 -7.36 -18.55 7.20
C TYR A 168 -7.50 -17.05 7.48
N GLY A 169 -8.72 -16.49 7.42
CA GLY A 169 -9.00 -15.10 7.78
C GLY A 169 -8.62 -14.75 9.23
N ILE A 170 -8.84 -15.66 10.18
CA ILE A 170 -8.41 -15.47 11.58
C ILE A 170 -6.87 -15.52 11.66
N LEU A 171 -6.23 -16.45 10.96
CA LEU A 171 -4.78 -16.60 10.97
C LEU A 171 -4.08 -15.36 10.39
N ILE A 172 -4.55 -14.82 9.26
CA ILE A 172 -3.94 -13.61 8.68
C ILE A 172 -4.10 -12.41 9.59
N SER A 173 -5.27 -12.26 10.24
CA SER A 173 -5.53 -11.16 11.17
C SER A 173 -4.60 -11.24 12.39
N LEU A 174 -4.35 -12.46 12.88
CA LEU A 174 -3.43 -12.70 13.98
C LEU A 174 -1.97 -12.42 13.59
N VAL A 175 -1.54 -12.86 12.40
CA VAL A 175 -0.21 -12.57 11.85
C VAL A 175 -0.04 -11.07 11.59
N GLN A 176 -1.07 -10.39 11.10
CA GLN A 176 -1.07 -8.95 10.89
C GLN A 176 -0.92 -8.20 12.22
N GLY A 177 -1.72 -8.58 13.23
CA GLY A 177 -1.69 -7.97 14.55
C GLY A 177 -0.34 -8.17 15.24
N LEU A 178 0.22 -9.39 15.20
CA LEU A 178 1.54 -9.69 15.74
C LEU A 178 2.66 -8.96 14.97
N GLY A 179 2.57 -8.93 13.64
CA GLY A 179 3.54 -8.25 12.79
C GLY A 179 3.59 -6.74 13.08
N LEU A 180 2.43 -6.09 13.12
CA LEU A 180 2.31 -4.66 13.45
C LEU A 180 2.77 -4.39 14.89
N GLY A 181 2.32 -5.21 15.85
CA GLY A 181 2.73 -5.07 17.25
C GLY A 181 4.24 -5.17 17.44
N PHE A 182 4.89 -6.12 16.75
CA PHE A 182 6.33 -6.29 16.77
C PHE A 182 7.06 -5.07 16.19
N THR A 183 6.62 -4.56 15.04
CA THR A 183 7.23 -3.37 14.42
C THR A 183 7.07 -2.11 15.27
N TYR A 184 5.89 -1.86 15.83
CA TYR A 184 5.66 -0.70 16.70
C TYR A 184 6.43 -0.83 18.02
N GLY A 185 6.53 -2.04 18.56
CA GLY A 185 7.35 -2.32 19.73
C GLY A 185 8.82 -1.95 19.47
N LEU A 186 9.39 -2.43 18.36
CA LEU A 186 10.75 -2.10 17.96
C LEU A 186 10.98 -0.59 17.77
N ALA A 187 10.01 0.12 17.19
CA ALA A 187 10.06 1.57 17.03
C ALA A 187 10.15 2.29 18.40
N ILE A 188 9.29 1.92 19.36
CA ILE A 188 9.30 2.52 20.71
C ILE A 188 10.61 2.18 21.45
N PHE A 189 11.09 0.94 21.35
CA PHE A 189 12.38 0.55 21.94
C PHE A 189 13.55 1.35 21.34
N SER A 190 13.54 1.59 20.02
CA SER A 190 14.56 2.39 19.36
C SER A 190 14.56 3.85 19.85
N CYS A 191 13.38 4.44 20.02
CA CYS A 191 13.22 5.80 20.55
C CYS A 191 13.71 5.89 22.00
N ALA A 192 13.39 4.90 22.84
CA ALA A 192 13.88 4.82 24.21
C ALA A 192 15.42 4.74 24.27
N LEU A 193 16.03 3.96 23.37
CA LEU A 193 17.49 3.82 23.27
C LEU A 193 18.14 5.14 22.82
N GLN A 194 17.57 5.82 21.82
CA GLN A 194 18.04 7.12 21.34
C GLN A 194 17.96 8.19 22.43
N LEU A 195 16.86 8.24 23.21
CA LEU A 195 16.73 9.17 24.34
C LEU A 195 17.70 8.85 25.47
N TRP A 196 17.97 7.57 25.74
CA TRP A 196 18.94 7.16 26.74
C TRP A 196 20.36 7.59 26.37
N VAL A 197 20.77 7.39 25.11
CA VAL A 197 22.06 7.88 24.61
C VAL A 197 22.09 9.41 24.56
N GLY A 198 20.98 10.04 24.17
CA GLY A 198 20.81 11.49 24.17
C GLY A 198 21.06 12.09 25.56
N ARG A 199 20.49 11.50 26.62
CA ARG A 199 20.75 11.90 28.01
C ARG A 199 22.24 11.85 28.36
N PHE A 200 22.94 10.81 27.92
CA PHE A 200 24.37 10.66 28.18
C PHE A 200 25.22 11.72 27.46
N LEU A 201 24.82 12.10 26.23
CA LEU A 201 25.45 13.16 25.44
C LEU A 201 25.29 14.55 26.07
N VAL A 202 24.09 14.84 26.58
CA VAL A 202 23.80 16.10 27.30
C VAL A 202 24.60 16.20 28.58
N SER A 203 24.67 15.09 29.35
CA SER A 203 25.44 15.04 30.61
C SER A 203 26.94 15.31 30.40
N ARG A 204 27.48 14.98 29.23
CA ARG A 204 28.88 15.25 28.86
C ARG A 204 29.11 16.63 28.23
N GLY A 205 28.08 17.48 28.13
CA GLY A 205 28.16 18.84 27.59
C GLY A 205 28.51 18.94 26.10
N LYS A 206 28.33 17.86 25.33
CA LYS A 206 28.72 17.81 23.90
C LYS A 206 27.61 18.26 22.94
N ALA A 207 26.35 18.32 23.39
CA ALA A 207 25.20 18.70 22.58
C ALA A 207 24.10 19.31 23.44
N SER A 208 23.32 20.24 22.87
CA SER A 208 22.13 20.77 23.54
C SER A 208 20.97 19.78 23.43
N GLY A 209 20.15 19.67 24.48
CA GLY A 209 18.95 18.81 24.46
C GLY A 209 18.00 19.12 23.30
N GLY A 210 17.96 20.38 22.86
CA GLY A 210 17.16 20.81 21.70
C GLY A 210 17.63 20.20 20.38
N GLU A 211 18.94 20.11 20.14
CA GLU A 211 19.52 19.55 18.91
C GLU A 211 19.24 18.06 18.79
N ILE A 212 19.26 17.35 19.93
CA ILE A 212 18.94 15.92 19.97
C ILE A 212 17.48 15.68 19.63
N ILE A 213 16.57 16.46 20.22
CA ILE A 213 15.12 16.36 19.95
C ILE A 213 14.84 16.70 18.49
N VAL A 214 15.45 17.77 17.96
CA VAL A 214 15.31 18.15 16.55
C VAL A 214 15.81 17.04 15.62
N ALA A 215 16.97 16.45 15.89
CA ALA A 215 17.48 15.33 15.09
C ALA A 215 16.55 14.11 15.14
N LEU A 216 16.02 13.78 16.33
CA LEU A 216 15.10 12.65 16.55
C LEU A 216 13.79 12.84 15.76
N PHE A 217 13.16 14.01 15.89
CA PHE A 217 11.92 14.32 15.18
C PHE A 217 12.13 14.48 13.68
N ALA A 218 13.24 15.09 13.24
CA ALA A 218 13.54 15.25 11.83
C ALA A 218 13.65 13.89 11.12
N ILE A 219 14.27 12.90 11.76
CA ILE A 219 14.44 11.57 11.15
C ILE A 219 13.13 10.76 11.22
N ILE A 220 12.38 10.82 12.33
CA ILE A 220 11.07 10.16 12.42
C ILE A 220 10.08 10.73 11.39
N LEU A 221 9.99 12.06 11.24
CA LEU A 221 9.13 12.68 10.23
C LEU A 221 9.59 12.39 8.79
N SER A 222 10.86 12.05 8.59
CA SER A 222 11.42 11.76 7.27
C SER A 222 10.99 10.42 6.67
N GLY A 223 10.20 9.64 7.41
CA GLY A 223 9.62 8.38 6.92
C GLY A 223 10.44 7.14 7.28
N LEU A 224 11.17 7.17 8.40
CA LEU A 224 11.78 6.00 9.03
C LEU A 224 10.84 5.36 10.05
#